data_AF-A0A7S2ZUR9-F1
#
_entry.id   AF-A0A7S2ZUR9-F1
#
_cell.length_a   1.000
_cell.length_b   1.000
_cell.length_c   1.000
_cell.angle_alpha   90.00
_cell.angle_beta   90.00
_cell.angle_gamma   90.00
#
_symmetry.space_group_name_H-M   'P 1'
#
loop_
_entity.id
_entity.type
_entity.pdbx_description
1 polymer ?
#
loop_
_entity_poly.entity_id
_entity_poly.type
_entity_poly.pdbx_seq_one_letter_code
_entity_poly.pdbx_strand_id
1 'polypeptide(L)'
;MYGFLCLPLGGSRRFDGCRSSCQRRRHAVKCSEAKYGDYDVRLLRGIDEVDADEWNALVGESGSPFLEHEWIRCMEKSSCASEKSGWYPRHLTAKMDGKLVAAAPLYIKTNSLGEFVFDQSWAEAAYGSGIQYYPKLLCGIPFTPATGRRLLTHPDEDRQELLGFLAYRLLSLTSESNGVSSLHVNFCEDDEVIALKKTGFLHRKGIQYHFVNEDERRNPLFNSFDEYLGSMKSKRRIKVKRERRSIYEDAGLTLKAFFGDEIEDEMFPTMFRIYQSTIQARVFWGIQHLNEE
;
A
#
# COMPACT_ATOMS: atom_id res chain seq x y z
N MET A 1 2.84 11.97 -18.45
CA MET A 1 2.11 11.48 -17.26
C MET A 1 3.02 10.50 -16.57
N TYR A 2 3.30 10.72 -15.30
CA TYR A 2 4.31 9.98 -14.55
C TYR A 2 3.59 9.10 -13.53
N GLY A 3 3.84 7.79 -13.57
CA GLY A 3 3.45 6.91 -12.47
C GLY A 3 4.52 6.97 -11.40
N PHE A 4 4.14 7.09 -10.12
CA PHE A 4 5.08 7.09 -9.00
C PHE A 4 4.95 5.79 -8.22
N LEU A 5 6.08 5.10 -8.03
CA LEU A 5 6.26 3.94 -7.16
C LEU A 5 6.89 4.36 -5.82
N CYS A 6 6.82 3.59 -4.74
CA CYS A 6 7.53 3.91 -3.47
C CYS A 6 8.12 2.65 -2.83
N LEU A 7 9.44 2.46 -2.85
CA LEU A 7 10.18 1.42 -2.07
C LEU A 7 11.64 1.83 -1.72
N PRO A 8 12.29 1.25 -0.70
CA PRO A 8 13.59 1.70 -0.19
C PRO A 8 14.80 1.23 -1.01
N LEU A 9 15.89 2.01 -1.00
CA LEU A 9 17.21 1.59 -1.51
C LEU A 9 18.22 1.49 -0.39
N GLY A 10 18.87 0.33 -0.32
CA GLY A 10 20.27 0.23 0.04
C GLY A 10 21.16 0.38 -1.20
N GLY A 11 22.29 1.07 -1.07
CA GLY A 11 23.41 0.96 -2.01
C GLY A 11 23.71 2.23 -2.82
N SER A 12 24.93 2.70 -2.63
CA SER A 12 25.50 3.98 -3.06
C SER A 12 25.95 4.00 -4.52
N ARG A 13 25.80 5.15 -5.20
CA ARG A 13 26.75 5.67 -6.20
C ARG A 13 26.46 7.14 -6.54
N ARG A 14 27.54 7.86 -6.85
CA ARG A 14 27.64 9.33 -6.97
C ARG A 14 26.90 9.88 -8.20
N PHE A 15 26.37 11.10 -8.04
CA PHE A 15 25.79 11.93 -9.10
C PHE A 15 26.88 12.82 -9.72
N ASP A 16 27.04 12.76 -11.04
CA ASP A 16 27.67 13.84 -11.81
C ASP A 16 26.60 14.52 -12.67
N GLY A 17 26.62 15.86 -12.63
CA GLY A 17 25.59 16.72 -13.21
C GLY A 17 25.67 16.83 -14.72
N CYS A 18 24.51 16.96 -15.35
CA CYS A 18 24.42 17.46 -16.72
C CYS A 18 23.23 18.42 -16.83
N ARG A 19 23.52 19.66 -17.23
CA ARG A 19 22.52 20.65 -17.63
C ARG A 19 22.18 20.42 -19.10
N SER A 20 20.91 20.28 -19.44
CA SER A 20 20.47 20.57 -20.82
C SER A 20 19.00 20.99 -20.87
N SER A 21 18.80 22.01 -21.70
CA SER A 21 17.60 22.73 -22.11
C SER A 21 16.32 21.90 -22.28
N CYS A 22 15.22 22.48 -21.78
CA CYS A 22 13.86 22.00 -21.93
C CYS A 22 13.31 22.40 -23.31
N GLN A 23 13.30 21.46 -24.26
CA GLN A 23 12.44 21.52 -25.43
C GLN A 23 11.31 20.51 -25.27
N ARG A 24 10.06 20.98 -25.42
CA ARG A 24 8.83 20.19 -25.34
C ARG A 24 8.80 19.13 -26.45
N ARG A 25 9.43 17.98 -26.23
CA ARG A 25 9.18 16.77 -27.02
C ARG A 25 8.02 16.02 -26.36
N ARG A 26 6.86 15.96 -27.05
CA ARG A 26 5.84 14.94 -26.80
C ARG A 26 6.50 13.59 -27.07
N HIS A 27 7.06 12.96 -26.05
CA HIS A 27 7.44 11.56 -26.13
C HIS A 27 6.14 10.77 -26.10
N ALA A 28 5.60 10.47 -27.28
CA ALA A 28 4.73 9.32 -27.42
C ALA A 28 5.58 8.12 -27.01
N VAL A 29 5.31 7.57 -25.83
CA VAL A 29 5.86 6.27 -25.45
C VAL A 29 5.32 5.30 -26.50
N LYS A 30 6.18 4.87 -27.43
CA LYS A 30 5.91 3.70 -28.27
C LYS A 30 5.90 2.49 -27.32
N CYS A 31 4.79 2.30 -26.62
CA CYS A 31 4.47 1.00 -26.02
C CYS A 31 4.25 0.08 -27.22
N SER A 32 5.23 -0.79 -27.49
CA SER A 32 5.03 -1.90 -28.41
C SER A 32 3.73 -2.61 -28.04
N GLU A 33 2.87 -2.89 -29.02
CA GLU A 33 1.69 -3.75 -28.85
C GLU A 33 2.17 -5.13 -28.37
N ALA A 34 2.31 -5.27 -27.05
CA ALA A 34 2.46 -6.57 -26.44
C ALA A 34 1.13 -7.29 -26.70
N LYS A 35 1.20 -8.37 -27.49
CA LYS A 35 0.07 -9.27 -27.70
C LYS A 35 -0.17 -10.02 -26.40
N TYR A 36 -1.02 -9.45 -25.56
CA TYR A 36 -1.57 -10.15 -24.40
C TYR A 36 -2.70 -11.06 -24.88
N GLY A 37 -2.96 -12.15 -24.15
CA GLY A 37 -4.12 -13.03 -24.38
C GLY A 37 -5.45 -12.27 -24.41
N ASP A 38 -6.50 -12.92 -24.91
CA ASP A 38 -7.86 -12.35 -24.95
C ASP A 38 -8.46 -12.37 -23.52
N TYR A 39 -8.23 -11.29 -22.78
CA TYR A 39 -8.71 -11.14 -21.41
C TYR A 39 -10.00 -10.30 -21.37
N ASP A 40 -11.06 -10.79 -20.72
CA ASP A 40 -12.23 -9.98 -20.33
C ASP A 40 -11.85 -9.10 -19.15
N VAL A 41 -11.61 -7.81 -19.43
CA VAL A 41 -11.16 -6.83 -18.45
C VAL A 41 -12.33 -5.98 -17.95
N ARG A 42 -12.50 -5.90 -16.63
CA ARG A 42 -13.54 -5.09 -16.00
C ARG A 42 -12.99 -4.20 -14.89
N LEU A 43 -13.64 -3.05 -14.71
CA LEU A 43 -13.48 -2.18 -13.56
C LEU A 43 -14.71 -2.31 -12.66
N LEU A 44 -14.51 -2.90 -11.49
CA LEU A 44 -15.56 -3.13 -10.52
C LEU A 44 -15.85 -1.87 -9.73
N ARG A 45 -17.11 -1.61 -9.36
CA ARG A 45 -17.49 -0.44 -8.54
C ARG A 45 -17.33 -0.65 -7.04
N GLY A 46 -17.00 -1.88 -6.65
CA GLY A 46 -16.68 -2.30 -5.29
C GLY A 46 -16.32 -3.79 -5.31
N ILE A 47 -15.73 -4.26 -4.22
CA ILE A 47 -15.23 -5.64 -4.14
C ILE A 47 -16.33 -6.70 -4.15
N ASP A 48 -17.56 -6.35 -3.75
CA ASP A 48 -18.72 -7.25 -3.80
C ASP A 48 -19.13 -7.67 -5.23
N GLU A 49 -18.61 -7.01 -6.28
CA GLU A 49 -18.90 -7.38 -7.68
C GLU A 49 -18.05 -8.57 -8.17
N VAL A 50 -17.14 -9.08 -7.34
CA VAL A 50 -16.36 -10.30 -7.58
C VAL A 50 -16.56 -11.28 -6.43
N ASP A 51 -16.57 -12.57 -6.76
CA ASP A 51 -16.66 -13.65 -5.78
C ASP A 51 -15.43 -13.65 -4.85
N ALA A 52 -15.67 -13.88 -3.56
CA ALA A 52 -14.62 -13.82 -2.55
C ALA A 52 -13.58 -14.94 -2.74
N ASP A 53 -14.03 -16.15 -3.08
CA ASP A 53 -13.13 -17.28 -3.29
C ASP A 53 -12.29 -17.07 -4.57
N GLU A 54 -12.90 -16.55 -5.65
CA GLU A 54 -12.15 -16.19 -6.86
C GLU A 54 -11.06 -15.14 -6.57
N TRP A 55 -11.39 -14.09 -5.81
CA TRP A 55 -10.42 -13.04 -5.46
C TRP A 55 -9.32 -13.55 -4.54
N ASN A 56 -9.69 -14.26 -3.47
CA ASN A 56 -8.76 -14.78 -2.46
C ASN A 56 -7.82 -15.85 -3.06
N ALA A 57 -8.25 -16.60 -4.09
CA ALA A 57 -7.38 -17.49 -4.85
C ALA A 57 -6.21 -16.74 -5.53
N LEU A 58 -6.39 -15.48 -5.94
CA LEU A 58 -5.29 -14.66 -6.49
C LEU A 58 -4.35 -14.11 -5.41
N VAL A 59 -4.87 -13.88 -4.20
CA VAL A 59 -4.09 -13.45 -3.04
C VAL A 59 -3.14 -14.58 -2.63
N GLY A 60 -3.69 -15.79 -2.53
CA GLY A 60 -2.97 -17.02 -2.16
C GLY A 60 -2.57 -17.06 -0.68
N GLU A 61 -2.15 -18.23 -0.21
CA GLU A 61 -1.87 -18.49 1.22
C GLU A 61 -0.73 -17.62 1.81
N SER A 62 0.22 -17.20 0.98
CA SER A 62 1.32 -16.32 1.38
C SER A 62 1.04 -14.83 1.14
N GLY A 63 -0.17 -14.51 0.68
CA GLY A 63 -0.63 -13.15 0.45
C GLY A 63 -0.83 -12.38 1.76
N SER A 64 -0.96 -11.06 1.64
CA SER A 64 -1.27 -10.22 2.80
C SER A 64 -2.77 -10.33 3.13
N PRO A 65 -3.16 -10.47 4.40
CA PRO A 65 -4.58 -10.46 4.79
C PRO A 65 -5.28 -9.14 4.42
N PHE A 66 -4.52 -8.05 4.26
CA PHE A 66 -5.05 -6.77 3.82
C PHE A 66 -5.42 -6.73 2.31
N LEU A 67 -5.12 -7.78 1.56
CA LEU A 67 -5.56 -7.96 0.18
C LEU A 67 -6.75 -8.90 0.07
N GLU A 68 -7.09 -9.64 1.12
CA GLU A 68 -8.25 -10.53 1.11
C GLU A 68 -9.54 -9.74 0.88
N HIS A 69 -10.51 -10.41 0.27
CA HIS A 69 -11.81 -9.84 -0.08
C HIS A 69 -12.46 -9.20 1.15
N GLU A 70 -12.41 -9.90 2.27
CA GLU A 70 -12.99 -9.53 3.56
C GLU A 70 -12.44 -8.21 4.09
N TRP A 71 -11.12 -7.98 3.97
CA TRP A 71 -10.51 -6.73 4.40
C TRP A 71 -10.94 -5.56 3.52
N ILE A 72 -10.85 -5.72 2.19
CA ILE A 72 -11.24 -4.67 1.24
C ILE A 72 -12.73 -4.36 1.42
N ARG A 73 -13.55 -5.40 1.57
CA ARG A 73 -15.00 -5.29 1.78
C ARG A 73 -15.30 -4.56 3.08
N CYS A 74 -14.59 -4.87 4.17
CA CYS A 74 -14.73 -4.18 5.44
C CYS A 74 -14.49 -2.68 5.26
N MET A 75 -13.37 -2.29 4.62
CA MET A 75 -13.03 -0.89 4.38
C MET A 75 -14.08 -0.16 3.51
N GLU A 76 -14.63 -0.83 2.51
CA GLU A 76 -15.64 -0.24 1.61
C GLU A 76 -17.03 -0.15 2.26
N LYS A 77 -17.46 -1.21 2.95
CA LYS A 77 -18.79 -1.30 3.58
C LYS A 77 -18.94 -0.39 4.77
N SER A 78 -17.92 -0.28 5.63
CA SER A 78 -17.91 0.67 6.73
C SER A 78 -17.80 2.12 6.24
N SER A 79 -17.68 2.37 4.93
CA SER A 79 -17.48 3.68 4.33
C SER A 79 -16.15 4.37 4.69
N CYS A 80 -15.22 3.67 5.33
CA CYS A 80 -13.86 4.16 5.57
C CYS A 80 -13.14 4.45 4.24
N ALA A 81 -13.18 3.52 3.29
CA ALA A 81 -12.73 3.68 1.92
C ALA A 81 -13.95 3.87 1.00
N SER A 82 -14.48 5.09 0.97
CA SER A 82 -15.66 5.43 0.16
C SER A 82 -15.48 6.75 -0.58
N GLU A 83 -16.41 7.03 -1.48
CA GLU A 83 -16.44 8.28 -2.24
C GLU A 83 -16.39 9.50 -1.31
N LYS A 84 -17.02 9.42 -0.14
CA LYS A 84 -17.03 10.48 0.89
C LYS A 84 -15.64 10.75 1.48
N SER A 85 -14.82 9.72 1.66
CA SER A 85 -13.43 9.85 2.12
C SER A 85 -12.44 10.08 0.95
N GLY A 86 -12.97 10.20 -0.28
CA GLY A 86 -12.19 10.40 -1.49
C GLY A 86 -11.55 9.13 -2.03
N TRP A 87 -12.10 7.96 -1.70
CA TRP A 87 -11.73 6.63 -2.20
C TRP A 87 -12.87 6.07 -3.06
N TYR A 88 -12.72 6.09 -4.37
CA TYR A 88 -13.74 5.57 -5.29
C TYR A 88 -13.28 4.20 -5.81
N PRO A 89 -13.87 3.08 -5.38
CA PRO A 89 -13.42 1.75 -5.81
C PRO A 89 -13.56 1.56 -7.31
N ARG A 90 -12.50 1.06 -7.94
CA ARG A 90 -12.41 0.77 -9.38
C ARG A 90 -11.55 -0.47 -9.62
N HIS A 91 -11.72 -1.53 -8.82
CA HIS A 91 -10.83 -2.69 -8.88
C HIS A 91 -10.75 -3.26 -10.29
N LEU A 92 -9.52 -3.44 -10.77
CA LEU A 92 -9.27 -4.02 -12.08
C LEU A 92 -9.33 -5.54 -11.94
N THR A 93 -10.11 -6.19 -12.79
CA THR A 93 -10.14 -7.65 -12.91
C THR A 93 -9.92 -8.06 -14.35
N ALA A 94 -9.32 -9.22 -14.55
CA ALA A 94 -9.12 -9.84 -15.86
C ALA A 94 -9.48 -11.31 -15.78
N LYS A 95 -10.40 -11.73 -16.65
CA LYS A 95 -10.80 -13.13 -16.80
C LYS A 95 -10.29 -13.71 -18.11
N MET A 96 -9.88 -14.97 -18.09
CA MET A 96 -9.55 -15.77 -19.27
C MET A 96 -10.45 -17.01 -19.25
N ASP A 97 -11.19 -17.25 -20.32
CA ASP A 97 -12.18 -18.34 -20.41
C ASP A 97 -13.17 -18.39 -19.23
N GLY A 98 -13.54 -17.22 -18.71
CA GLY A 98 -14.45 -17.07 -17.57
C GLY A 98 -13.81 -17.23 -16.18
N LYS A 99 -12.54 -17.66 -16.09
CA LYS A 99 -11.79 -17.78 -14.84
C LYS A 99 -11.08 -16.47 -14.51
N LEU A 100 -11.15 -16.02 -13.25
CA LEU A 100 -10.37 -14.87 -12.79
C LEU A 100 -8.88 -15.23 -12.75
N VAL A 101 -8.07 -14.54 -13.55
CA VAL A 101 -6.63 -14.83 -13.69
C VAL A 101 -5.75 -13.71 -13.16
N ALA A 102 -6.25 -12.48 -13.12
CA ALA A 102 -5.50 -11.35 -12.59
C ALA A 102 -6.41 -10.26 -12.03
N ALA A 103 -5.91 -9.52 -11.03
CA ALA A 103 -6.62 -8.39 -10.46
C ALA A 103 -5.68 -7.34 -9.86
N ALA A 104 -6.19 -6.14 -9.61
CA ALA A 104 -5.50 -5.10 -8.87
C ALA A 104 -6.48 -4.26 -8.03
N PRO A 105 -6.22 -4.05 -6.71
CA PRO A 105 -7.02 -3.17 -5.88
C PRO A 105 -6.78 -1.72 -6.30
N LEU A 106 -7.69 -1.21 -7.13
CA LEU A 106 -7.58 0.09 -7.77
C LEU A 106 -8.69 1.02 -7.29
N TYR A 107 -8.33 2.28 -7.05
CA TYR A 107 -9.23 3.34 -6.59
C TYR A 107 -8.98 4.62 -7.39
N ILE A 108 -10.01 5.42 -7.62
CA ILE A 108 -9.84 6.84 -7.95
C ILE A 108 -9.75 7.61 -6.63
N LYS A 109 -8.71 8.43 -6.50
CA LYS A 109 -8.41 9.25 -5.32
C LYS A 109 -8.58 10.73 -5.62
N THR A 110 -9.36 11.42 -4.80
CA THR A 110 -9.57 12.89 -4.88
C THR A 110 -8.69 13.67 -3.89
N ASN A 111 -7.95 12.96 -3.04
CA ASN A 111 -6.98 13.45 -2.07
C ASN A 111 -5.99 12.31 -1.75
N SER A 112 -4.87 12.59 -1.07
CA SER A 112 -3.90 11.56 -0.65
C SER A 112 -4.08 11.01 0.77
N LEU A 113 -5.22 11.28 1.40
CA LEU A 113 -5.51 10.82 2.75
C LEU A 113 -5.69 9.30 2.76
N GLY A 114 -5.04 8.64 3.73
CA GLY A 114 -5.08 7.19 3.92
C GLY A 114 -4.16 6.38 3.01
N GLU A 115 -3.44 6.99 2.07
CA GLU A 115 -2.50 6.29 1.20
C GLU A 115 -1.15 6.02 1.87
N PHE A 116 -0.86 6.75 2.97
CA PHE A 116 0.41 6.75 3.69
C PHE A 116 1.64 7.07 2.81
N VAL A 117 1.40 7.72 1.67
CA VAL A 117 2.40 8.38 0.85
C VAL A 117 2.13 9.87 0.90
N PHE A 118 3.02 10.61 1.58
CA PHE A 118 2.92 12.06 1.69
C PHE A 118 3.40 12.70 0.38
N ASP A 119 2.45 13.08 -0.47
CA ASP A 119 2.67 13.73 -1.76
C ASP A 119 2.03 15.13 -1.84
N GLN A 120 1.65 15.72 -0.70
CA GLN A 120 1.08 17.07 -0.62
C GLN A 120 2.00 18.10 -1.30
N SER A 121 3.31 18.01 -1.09
CA SER A 121 4.28 18.89 -1.76
C SER A 121 4.29 18.72 -3.28
N TRP A 122 3.99 17.53 -3.80
CA TRP A 122 3.85 17.29 -5.24
C TRP A 122 2.55 17.87 -5.78
N ALA A 123 1.45 17.70 -5.05
CA ALA A 123 0.17 18.32 -5.39
C ALA A 123 0.28 19.85 -5.42
N GLU A 124 0.88 20.47 -4.40
CA GLU A 124 1.13 21.92 -4.33
C GLU A 124 1.97 22.42 -5.50
N ALA A 125 3.08 21.73 -5.81
CA ALA A 125 3.93 22.10 -6.95
C ALA A 125 3.22 21.95 -8.31
N ALA A 126 2.39 20.90 -8.46
CA ALA A 126 1.59 20.69 -9.66
C ALA A 126 0.57 21.83 -9.84
N TYR A 127 -0.17 22.18 -8.79
CA TYR A 127 -1.13 23.29 -8.83
C TYR A 127 -0.45 24.63 -9.10
N GLY A 128 0.71 24.90 -8.48
CA GLY A 128 1.51 26.10 -8.77
C GLY A 128 1.99 26.18 -10.23
N SER A 129 1.98 25.05 -10.94
CA SER A 129 2.33 24.95 -12.36
C SER A 129 1.10 24.85 -13.29
N GLY A 130 -0.12 25.01 -12.76
CA GLY A 130 -1.37 24.86 -13.52
C GLY A 130 -1.70 23.42 -13.92
N ILE A 131 -1.07 22.43 -13.28
CA ILE A 131 -1.32 21.01 -13.50
C ILE A 131 -2.32 20.53 -12.46
N GLN A 132 -3.43 19.95 -12.93
CA GLN A 132 -4.39 19.30 -12.05
C GLN A 132 -3.77 18.01 -11.48
N TYR A 133 -3.71 17.89 -10.16
CA TYR A 133 -3.12 16.73 -9.49
C TYR A 133 -4.13 15.64 -9.13
N TYR A 134 -5.38 15.99 -8.83
CA TYR A 134 -6.48 15.04 -8.58
C TYR A 134 -7.61 15.25 -9.59
N PRO A 135 -8.40 14.21 -9.94
CA PRO A 135 -8.28 12.85 -9.42
C PRO A 135 -7.06 12.12 -9.98
N LYS A 136 -6.52 11.20 -9.18
CA LYS A 136 -5.48 10.25 -9.60
C LYS A 136 -5.99 8.83 -9.42
N LEU A 137 -5.45 7.88 -10.16
CA LEU A 137 -5.66 6.46 -9.88
C LEU A 137 -4.63 5.99 -8.84
N LEU A 138 -5.06 5.10 -7.95
CA LEU A 138 -4.22 4.47 -6.96
C LEU A 138 -4.45 2.96 -6.99
N CYS A 139 -3.42 2.22 -7.35
CA CYS A 139 -3.32 0.79 -7.07
C CYS A 139 -2.67 0.63 -5.69
N GLY A 140 -3.46 0.19 -4.71
CA GLY A 140 -3.06 0.19 -3.30
C GLY A 140 -4.17 -0.31 -2.39
N ILE A 141 -3.80 -0.57 -1.14
CA ILE A 141 -4.74 -1.02 -0.11
C ILE A 141 -5.11 0.18 0.77
N PRO A 142 -6.40 0.42 1.07
CA PRO A 142 -6.79 1.47 1.99
C PRO A 142 -6.09 1.32 3.34
N PHE A 143 -5.56 2.44 3.82
CA PHE A 143 -5.00 2.60 5.16
C PHE A 143 -3.86 1.65 5.56
N THR A 144 -3.21 1.01 4.58
CA THR A 144 -2.25 -0.07 4.83
C THR A 144 -0.90 0.21 4.14
N PRO A 145 0.09 0.79 4.85
CA PRO A 145 1.43 1.07 4.31
C PRO A 145 2.38 -0.13 4.31
N ALA A 146 1.86 -1.34 4.05
CA ALA A 146 2.64 -2.57 4.04
C ALA A 146 3.10 -2.92 2.62
N THR A 147 4.39 -3.22 2.46
CA THR A 147 4.90 -3.80 1.21
C THR A 147 4.30 -5.18 0.99
N GLY A 148 3.85 -5.43 -0.24
CA GLY A 148 3.31 -6.71 -0.69
C GLY A 148 2.68 -6.57 -2.07
N ARG A 149 2.10 -7.66 -2.58
CA ARG A 149 1.50 -7.68 -3.92
C ARG A 149 0.49 -6.56 -4.13
N ARG A 150 0.51 -5.97 -5.30
CA ARG A 150 -0.53 -5.03 -5.81
C ARG A 150 -1.09 -5.50 -7.13
N LEU A 151 -0.37 -6.37 -7.82
CA LEU A 151 -0.75 -6.98 -9.08
C LEU A 151 -0.96 -8.47 -8.79
N LEU A 152 -2.22 -8.83 -8.53
CA LEU A 152 -2.62 -10.18 -8.16
C LEU A 152 -2.71 -11.02 -9.43
N THR A 153 -2.14 -12.22 -9.39
CA THR A 153 -2.05 -13.14 -10.51
C THR A 153 -2.36 -14.54 -10.02
N HIS A 154 -3.18 -15.28 -10.75
CA HIS A 154 -3.55 -16.64 -10.38
C HIS A 154 -2.29 -17.54 -10.35
N PRO A 155 -2.12 -18.42 -9.35
CA PRO A 155 -0.89 -19.21 -9.17
C PRO A 155 -0.61 -20.17 -10.34
N ASP A 156 -1.63 -20.66 -11.02
CA ASP A 156 -1.50 -21.55 -12.19
C ASP A 156 -1.08 -20.85 -13.49
N GLU A 157 -1.00 -19.51 -13.51
CA GLU A 157 -0.73 -18.72 -14.72
C GLU A 157 0.71 -18.18 -14.73
N ASP A 158 1.19 -17.77 -15.90
CA ASP A 158 2.50 -17.11 -15.99
C ASP A 158 2.43 -15.71 -15.35
N ARG A 159 2.95 -15.62 -14.12
CA ARG A 159 3.02 -14.37 -13.36
C ARG A 159 3.72 -13.26 -14.13
N GLN A 160 4.82 -13.52 -14.85
CA GLN A 160 5.56 -12.46 -15.54
C GLN A 160 4.77 -11.91 -16.73
N GLU A 161 4.06 -12.77 -17.45
CA GLU A 161 3.14 -12.35 -18.52
C GLU A 161 2.02 -11.48 -17.95
N LEU A 162 1.34 -11.97 -16.89
CA LEU A 162 0.23 -11.26 -16.26
C LEU A 162 0.66 -9.94 -15.61
N LEU A 163 1.87 -9.85 -15.03
CA LEU A 163 2.42 -8.60 -14.52
C LEU A 163 2.64 -7.58 -15.64
N GLY A 164 3.16 -8.02 -16.79
CA GLY A 164 3.30 -7.16 -17.97
C GLY A 164 1.95 -6.65 -18.45
N PHE A 165 0.97 -7.55 -18.55
CA PHE A 165 -0.40 -7.24 -18.94
C PHE A 165 -1.05 -6.23 -17.99
N LEU A 166 -1.04 -6.50 -16.68
CA LEU A 166 -1.61 -5.61 -15.67
C LEU A 166 -0.93 -4.23 -15.70
N ALA A 167 0.40 -4.18 -15.79
CA ALA A 167 1.14 -2.93 -15.91
C ALA A 167 0.70 -2.11 -17.13
N TYR A 168 0.54 -2.78 -18.29
CA TYR A 168 0.04 -2.15 -19.51
C TYR A 168 -1.40 -1.65 -19.37
N ARG A 169 -2.32 -2.49 -18.91
CA ARG A 169 -3.74 -2.12 -18.75
C ARG A 169 -3.90 -0.97 -17.76
N LEU A 170 -3.21 -1.03 -16.62
CA LEU A 170 -3.20 0.06 -15.64
C LEU A 170 -2.74 1.39 -16.26
N LEU A 171 -1.67 1.38 -17.07
CA LEU A 171 -1.23 2.61 -17.75
C LEU A 171 -2.27 3.08 -18.77
N SER A 172 -2.84 2.19 -19.58
CA SER A 172 -3.87 2.55 -20.57
C SER A 172 -5.10 3.17 -19.94
N LEU A 173 -5.52 2.71 -18.75
CA LEU A 173 -6.63 3.29 -18.00
C LEU A 173 -6.44 4.78 -17.70
N THR A 174 -5.21 5.27 -17.52
CA THR A 174 -4.97 6.71 -17.31
C THR A 174 -5.31 7.56 -18.54
N SER A 175 -5.23 6.98 -19.73
CA SER A 175 -5.55 7.66 -20.98
C SER A 175 -7.01 7.47 -21.39
N GLU A 176 -7.62 6.35 -21.00
CA GLU A 176 -9.04 6.03 -21.22
C GLU A 176 -9.95 6.76 -20.23
N SER A 177 -9.48 7.01 -19.00
CA SER A 177 -10.26 7.66 -17.95
C SER A 177 -10.22 9.18 -18.08
N ASN A 178 -11.37 9.79 -18.35
CA ASN A 178 -11.50 11.24 -18.43
C ASN A 178 -11.11 11.90 -17.09
N GLY A 179 -10.13 12.80 -17.14
CA GLY A 179 -9.77 13.69 -16.03
C GLY A 179 -8.81 13.12 -14.98
N VAL A 180 -8.30 11.89 -15.16
CA VAL A 180 -7.24 11.35 -14.30
C VAL A 180 -5.89 11.96 -14.65
N SER A 181 -5.18 12.49 -13.67
CA SER A 181 -3.88 13.19 -13.86
C SER A 181 -2.68 12.23 -13.87
N SER A 182 -2.74 11.17 -13.07
CA SER A 182 -1.67 10.20 -12.83
C SER A 182 -2.23 8.88 -12.31
N LEU A 183 -1.38 7.85 -12.31
CA LEU A 183 -1.64 6.57 -11.65
C LEU A 183 -0.47 6.22 -10.75
N HIS A 184 -0.75 5.87 -9.51
CA HIS A 184 0.26 5.47 -8.53
C HIS A 184 0.08 3.99 -8.17
N VAL A 185 1.18 3.29 -7.95
CA VAL A 185 1.17 1.92 -7.39
C VAL A 185 2.01 1.98 -6.12
N ASN A 186 1.37 1.79 -4.97
CA ASN A 186 2.03 2.01 -3.68
C ASN A 186 2.41 0.69 -3.02
N PHE A 187 3.66 0.59 -2.53
CA PHE A 187 4.18 -0.55 -1.75
C PHE A 187 4.10 -1.92 -2.46
N CYS A 188 4.23 -1.93 -3.79
CA CYS A 188 4.30 -3.15 -4.62
C CYS A 188 5.60 -3.93 -4.43
N GLU A 189 5.66 -5.19 -4.88
CA GLU A 189 6.85 -6.03 -4.81
C GLU A 189 7.89 -5.73 -5.90
N ASP A 190 9.11 -6.26 -5.75
CA ASP A 190 10.23 -5.98 -6.67
C ASP A 190 10.01 -6.50 -8.10
N ASP A 191 9.30 -7.61 -8.28
CA ASP A 191 8.93 -8.13 -9.60
C ASP A 191 7.88 -7.24 -10.29
N GLU A 192 6.90 -6.75 -9.52
CA GLU A 192 5.91 -5.76 -9.96
C GLU A 192 6.59 -4.45 -10.37
N VAL A 193 7.58 -3.98 -9.58
CA VAL A 193 8.43 -2.82 -9.92
C VAL A 193 9.09 -3.00 -11.28
N ILE A 194 9.66 -4.18 -11.54
CA ILE A 194 10.35 -4.48 -12.81
C ILE A 194 9.36 -4.40 -13.98
N ALA A 195 8.18 -5.02 -13.86
CA ALA A 195 7.14 -4.98 -14.88
C ALA A 195 6.64 -3.54 -15.14
N LEU A 196 6.29 -2.80 -14.08
CA LEU A 196 5.80 -1.42 -14.17
C LEU A 196 6.82 -0.49 -14.83
N LYS A 197 8.11 -0.62 -14.50
CA LYS A 197 9.18 0.19 -15.11
C LYS A 197 9.32 -0.08 -16.61
N LYS A 198 9.17 -1.33 -17.07
CA LYS A 198 9.21 -1.66 -18.50
C LYS A 198 8.08 -0.98 -19.27
N THR A 199 6.94 -0.75 -18.63
CA THR A 199 5.76 -0.09 -19.22
C THR A 199 5.82 1.44 -19.15
N GLY A 200 6.79 2.01 -18.42
CA GLY A 200 7.02 3.46 -18.37
C GLY A 200 6.68 4.14 -17.05
N PHE A 201 6.38 3.39 -15.98
CA PHE A 201 6.23 3.95 -14.65
C PHE A 201 7.58 4.46 -14.10
N LEU A 202 7.54 5.53 -13.32
CA LEU A 202 8.71 6.02 -12.59
C LEU A 202 8.77 5.44 -11.18
N HIS A 203 9.94 4.92 -10.83
CA HIS A 203 10.18 4.39 -9.49
C HIS A 203 10.63 5.53 -8.55
N ARG A 204 9.76 5.94 -7.61
CA ARG A 204 10.14 6.81 -6.47
C ARG A 204 10.51 5.94 -5.27
N LYS A 205 11.41 6.42 -4.43
CA LYS A 205 11.93 5.62 -3.32
C LYS A 205 11.61 6.27 -1.99
N GLY A 206 11.07 5.48 -1.08
CA GLY A 206 10.74 5.88 0.28
C GLY A 206 11.59 5.09 1.26
N ILE A 207 11.88 5.66 2.43
CA ILE A 207 12.62 4.97 3.49
C ILE A 207 11.61 4.52 4.54
N GLN A 208 11.61 3.23 4.85
CA GLN A 208 10.90 2.66 5.99
C GLN A 208 11.92 2.03 6.94
N TYR A 209 11.63 2.11 8.23
CA TYR A 209 12.44 1.47 9.27
C TYR A 209 11.66 0.29 9.81
N HIS A 210 12.10 -0.92 9.48
CA HIS A 210 11.51 -2.15 10.00
C HIS A 210 12.41 -2.71 11.10
N PHE A 211 11.78 -3.07 12.22
CA PHE A 211 12.43 -3.97 13.16
C PHE A 211 12.24 -5.39 12.65
N VAL A 212 13.35 -6.09 12.43
CA VAL A 212 13.33 -7.50 12.03
C VAL A 212 14.15 -8.26 13.06
N ASN A 213 13.52 -9.23 13.74
CA ASN A 213 14.26 -10.13 14.64
C ASN A 213 15.11 -11.11 13.82
N GLU A 214 14.51 -11.64 12.75
CA GLU A 214 15.10 -12.52 11.74
C GLU A 214 15.85 -11.74 10.66
N ASP A 215 17.06 -11.29 10.98
CA ASP A 215 17.97 -10.67 10.01
C ASP A 215 19.14 -11.63 9.75
N GLU A 216 19.45 -11.91 8.48
CA GLU A 216 20.63 -12.71 8.08
C GLU A 216 21.94 -12.17 8.67
N ARG A 217 21.99 -10.86 8.97
CA ARG A 217 23.13 -10.20 9.62
C ARG A 217 23.18 -10.43 11.13
N ARG A 218 22.13 -11.02 11.72
CA ARG A 218 21.97 -11.26 13.15
C ARG A 218 21.68 -12.74 13.43
N ASN A 219 22.76 -13.48 13.65
CA ASN A 219 22.72 -14.84 14.16
C ASN A 219 23.55 -14.90 15.46
N PRO A 220 22.98 -15.30 16.63
CA PRO A 220 21.63 -15.78 16.84
C PRO A 220 20.55 -14.68 16.93
N LEU A 221 19.30 -15.08 16.66
CA LEU A 221 18.10 -14.29 16.89
C LEU A 221 17.94 -13.96 18.38
N PHE A 222 17.19 -12.90 18.71
CA PHE A 222 16.79 -12.70 20.10
C PHE A 222 15.73 -13.71 20.49
N ASN A 223 16.03 -14.52 21.51
CA ASN A 223 15.11 -15.50 22.08
C ASN A 223 14.44 -14.99 23.36
N SER A 224 14.85 -13.82 23.84
CA SER A 224 14.21 -13.16 24.98
C SER A 224 14.29 -11.64 24.89
N PHE A 225 13.39 -10.98 25.63
CA PHE A 225 13.43 -9.53 25.76
C PHE A 225 14.72 -9.02 26.42
N ASP A 226 15.32 -9.81 27.33
CA ASP A 226 16.59 -9.45 27.95
C ASP A 226 17.77 -9.48 26.97
N GLU A 227 17.80 -10.46 26.05
CA GLU A 227 18.79 -10.49 24.96
C GLU A 227 18.62 -9.28 24.04
N TYR A 228 17.37 -8.94 23.68
CA TYR A 228 17.05 -7.72 22.92
C TYR A 228 17.59 -6.46 23.61
N LEU A 229 17.35 -6.33 24.91
CA LEU A 229 17.88 -5.20 25.69
C LEU A 229 19.41 -5.23 25.81
N GLY A 230 20.02 -6.42 25.76
CA GLY A 230 21.46 -6.62 25.75
C GLY A 230 22.15 -5.90 24.59
N SER A 231 21.49 -5.78 23.44
CA SER A 231 22.05 -5.08 22.27
C SER A 231 21.99 -3.56 22.37
N MET A 232 21.34 -3.00 23.39
CA MET A 232 21.25 -1.55 23.59
C MET A 232 22.40 -1.03 24.45
N LYS A 233 22.76 0.24 24.26
CA LYS A 233 23.66 0.96 25.19
C LYS A 233 23.09 0.91 26.61
N SER A 234 23.96 0.73 27.62
CA SER A 234 23.57 0.52 29.02
C SER A 234 22.54 1.55 29.54
N LYS A 235 22.71 2.84 29.22
CA LYS A 235 21.76 3.90 29.60
C LYS A 235 20.34 3.66 29.06
N ARG A 236 20.21 3.22 27.81
CA ARG A 236 18.91 2.93 27.18
C ARG A 236 18.29 1.67 27.79
N ARG A 237 19.08 0.61 27.98
CA ARG A 237 18.65 -0.63 28.64
C ARG A 237 18.08 -0.36 30.04
N ILE A 238 18.80 0.39 30.88
CA ILE A 238 18.36 0.73 32.24
C ILE A 238 17.05 1.52 32.19
N LYS A 239 16.93 2.49 31.26
CA LYS A 239 15.71 3.29 31.10
C LYS A 239 14.51 2.40 30.76
N VAL A 240 14.63 1.49 29.79
CA VAL A 240 13.54 0.58 29.38
C VAL A 240 13.14 -0.35 30.52
N LYS A 241 14.12 -0.92 31.26
CA LYS A 241 13.81 -1.76 32.43
C LYS A 241 13.05 -0.97 33.51
N ARG A 242 13.45 0.27 33.77
CA ARG A 242 12.77 1.15 34.74
C ARG A 242 11.35 1.50 34.29
N GLU A 243 11.16 1.86 33.02
CA GLU A 243 9.83 2.18 32.46
C GLU A 243 8.88 0.98 32.56
N ARG A 244 9.36 -0.24 32.26
CA ARG A 244 8.55 -1.46 32.45
C ARG A 244 8.23 -1.71 33.92
N ARG A 245 9.22 -1.57 34.81
CA ARG A 245 9.00 -1.72 36.25
C ARG A 245 7.90 -0.82 36.76
N SER A 246 7.90 0.46 36.38
CA SER A 246 6.87 1.40 36.83
C SER A 246 5.45 1.04 36.40
N ILE A 247 5.31 0.30 35.30
CA ILE A 247 3.98 -0.17 34.85
C ILE A 247 3.49 -1.31 35.74
N TYR A 248 4.33 -2.32 35.99
CA TYR A 248 3.92 -3.51 36.74
C TYR A 248 3.93 -3.31 38.27
N GLU A 249 5.00 -2.73 38.81
CA GLU A 249 5.22 -2.61 40.26
C GLU A 249 4.57 -1.33 40.81
N ASP A 250 4.86 -0.17 40.22
CA ASP A 250 4.40 1.11 40.78
C ASP A 250 2.90 1.37 40.47
N ALA A 251 2.45 1.05 39.25
CA ALA A 251 1.07 1.26 38.82
C ALA A 251 0.16 0.03 38.98
N GLY A 252 0.72 -1.15 39.30
CA GLY A 252 -0.05 -2.39 39.47
C GLY A 252 -0.76 -2.87 38.19
N LEU A 253 -0.30 -2.48 37.00
CA LEU A 253 -0.94 -2.82 35.74
C LEU A 253 -0.48 -4.19 35.23
N THR A 254 -1.40 -4.94 34.64
CA THR A 254 -1.10 -6.19 33.93
C THR A 254 -1.28 -5.99 32.43
N LEU A 255 -0.37 -6.55 31.63
CA LEU A 255 -0.48 -6.56 30.17
C LEU A 255 -0.81 -7.99 29.72
N LYS A 256 -1.88 -8.12 28.94
CA LYS A 256 -2.27 -9.36 28.26
C LYS A 256 -2.36 -9.09 26.76
N ALA A 257 -1.79 -10.00 25.97
CA ALA A 257 -1.97 -10.01 24.52
C ALA A 257 -3.13 -10.96 24.18
N PHE A 258 -3.93 -10.56 23.20
CA PHE A 258 -5.03 -11.34 22.64
C PHE A 258 -4.77 -11.49 21.13
N PHE A 259 -5.06 -12.66 20.57
CA PHE A 259 -4.81 -13.00 19.18
C PHE A 259 -6.03 -13.64 18.52
N GLY A 260 -6.32 -13.25 17.27
CA GLY A 260 -7.39 -13.85 16.47
C GLY A 260 -8.72 -13.86 17.25
N ASP A 261 -9.28 -15.06 17.42
CA ASP A 261 -10.57 -15.29 18.08
C ASP A 261 -10.59 -14.98 19.58
N GLU A 262 -9.44 -14.69 20.20
CA GLU A 262 -9.40 -14.18 21.58
C GLU A 262 -9.85 -12.71 21.68
N ILE A 263 -10.00 -12.01 20.53
CA ILE A 263 -10.45 -10.62 20.46
C ILE A 263 -11.97 -10.61 20.34
N GLU A 264 -12.64 -10.45 21.48
CA GLU A 264 -14.10 -10.41 21.57
C GLU A 264 -14.68 -9.06 21.09
N ASP A 265 -15.92 -9.07 20.56
CA ASP A 265 -16.59 -7.90 19.99
C ASP A 265 -16.70 -6.73 20.99
N GLU A 266 -16.84 -7.03 22.28
CA GLU A 266 -16.92 -6.06 23.37
C GLU A 266 -15.63 -5.23 23.52
N MET A 267 -14.51 -5.69 22.97
CA MET A 267 -13.25 -4.95 23.00
C MET A 267 -13.23 -3.79 21.98
N PHE A 268 -13.92 -3.90 20.85
CA PHE A 268 -13.83 -2.94 19.74
C PHE A 268 -14.24 -1.52 20.14
N PRO A 269 -15.35 -1.27 20.88
CA PRO A 269 -15.70 0.08 21.33
C PRO A 269 -14.59 0.70 22.18
N THR A 270 -13.89 -0.11 22.98
CA THR A 270 -12.77 0.37 23.80
C THR A 270 -11.54 0.68 22.95
N MET A 271 -11.20 -0.19 21.99
CA MET A 271 -10.11 0.04 21.03
C MET A 271 -10.37 1.32 20.22
N PHE A 272 -11.60 1.52 19.75
CA PHE A 272 -11.99 2.70 18.98
C PHE A 272 -11.89 3.99 19.80
N ARG A 273 -12.33 3.99 21.08
CA ARG A 273 -12.14 5.15 21.97
C ARG A 273 -10.66 5.51 22.15
N ILE A 274 -9.78 4.52 22.31
CA ILE A 274 -8.33 4.74 22.44
C ILE A 274 -7.76 5.34 21.15
N TYR A 275 -8.15 4.78 19.99
CA TYR A 275 -7.80 5.30 18.68
C TYR A 275 -8.20 6.78 18.52
N GLN A 276 -9.46 7.11 18.82
CA GLN A 276 -9.98 8.48 18.78
C GLN A 276 -9.23 9.41 19.74
N SER A 277 -8.98 8.97 20.98
CA SER A 277 -8.22 9.80 21.94
C SER A 277 -6.81 10.12 21.45
N THR A 278 -6.18 9.20 20.71
CA THR A 278 -4.85 9.41 20.13
C THR A 278 -4.90 10.46 19.03
N ILE A 279 -5.90 10.40 18.17
CA ILE A 279 -6.11 11.40 17.11
C ILE A 279 -6.40 12.77 17.72
N GLN A 280 -7.31 12.83 18.70
CA GLN A 280 -7.67 14.07 19.39
C GLN A 280 -6.48 14.67 20.15
N ALA A 281 -5.62 13.85 20.77
CA ALA A 281 -4.39 14.33 21.40
C ALA A 281 -3.33 14.82 20.40
N ARG A 282 -3.49 14.48 19.11
CA ARG A 282 -2.59 14.83 18.01
C ARG A 282 -3.27 15.79 17.00
N VAL A 283 -4.06 16.74 17.48
CA VAL A 283 -4.91 17.66 16.68
C VAL A 283 -4.27 18.17 15.38
N PHE A 284 -2.98 18.52 15.38
CA PHE A 284 -2.31 19.10 14.21
C PHE A 284 -2.07 18.12 13.05
N TRP A 285 -2.03 16.81 13.31
CA TRP A 285 -1.65 15.79 12.31
C TRP A 285 -2.53 14.53 12.37
N GLY A 286 -3.38 14.40 13.38
CA GLY A 286 -4.28 13.28 13.56
C GLY A 286 -5.43 13.36 12.57
N ILE A 287 -5.52 12.38 11.68
CA ILE A 287 -6.65 12.22 10.77
C ILE A 287 -7.35 10.92 11.13
N GLN A 288 -8.66 11.01 11.33
CA GLN A 288 -9.49 9.84 11.52
C GLN A 288 -9.79 9.21 10.17
N HIS A 289 -9.37 7.96 10.01
CA HIS A 289 -9.56 7.14 8.81
C HIS A 289 -10.56 6.01 9.06
N LEU A 290 -10.55 5.47 10.28
CA LEU A 290 -11.41 4.37 10.71
C LEU A 290 -12.61 4.90 11.50
N ASN A 291 -13.71 4.17 11.46
CA ASN A 291 -14.87 4.35 12.32
C ASN A 291 -15.04 3.13 13.23
N GLU A 292 -16.14 3.09 13.97
CA GLU A 292 -16.43 2.04 14.95
C GLU A 292 -17.03 0.77 14.32
N GLU A 293 -17.65 0.91 13.15
CA GLU A 293 -18.28 -0.18 12.37
C GLU A 293 -17.24 -0.98 11.59
#